data_AF-A0A4Y8L8Z3-F1
#
_entry.id   AF-A0A4Y8L8Z3-F1
#
_cell.length_a   1.000
_cell.length_b   1.000
_cell.length_c   1.000
_cell.angle_alpha   90.00
_cell.angle_beta   90.00
_cell.angle_gamma   90.00
#
_symmetry.space_group_name_H-M   'P 1'
#
loop_
_entity.id
_entity.type
_entity.pdbx_description
1 polymer ?
#
loop_
_entity_poly.entity_id
_entity_poly.type
_entity_poly.pdbx_seq_one_letter_code
_entity_poly.pdbx_strand_id
1 'polypeptide(L)'
;MKTDGFEHKSFEINGRTVEYKTKIVDKIEQDVVNLSDKDKEFVAYCLVDAEILLKQLDKVKDLSAYSATDLDILIYYWLHNRSWFKLVEEDEFINALGAAFGYLMNKECHTVWSIINDEYGRDFTCVSEVPKFQTFPFSSVWKAVEEGREGSLQDILDLVKKHLNDNSF
;
A
#
# COMPACT_ATOMS: atom_id res chain seq x y z
N MET A 1 14.85 -8.82 -27.50
CA MET A 1 14.11 -8.25 -26.36
C MET A 1 15.05 -8.20 -25.19
N LYS A 2 15.31 -7.03 -24.60
CA LYS A 2 16.03 -6.94 -23.32
C LYS A 2 15.14 -7.62 -22.28
N THR A 3 15.60 -8.70 -21.68
CA THR A 3 15.03 -9.20 -20.43
C THR A 3 15.17 -8.07 -19.41
N ASP A 4 14.06 -7.55 -18.93
CA ASP A 4 13.93 -6.44 -17.96
C ASP A 4 14.52 -6.77 -16.56
N GLY A 5 15.09 -7.98 -16.42
CA GLY A 5 15.80 -8.44 -15.22
C GLY A 5 14.86 -8.86 -14.09
N PHE A 6 13.56 -8.96 -14.38
CA PHE A 6 12.56 -9.44 -13.44
C PHE A 6 12.32 -10.94 -13.62
N GLU A 7 12.21 -11.64 -12.51
CA GLU A 7 11.68 -13.00 -12.45
C GLU A 7 10.18 -12.93 -12.18
N HIS A 8 9.38 -13.54 -13.05
CA HIS A 8 7.94 -13.61 -12.89
C HIS A 8 7.57 -14.84 -12.05
N LYS A 9 6.71 -14.65 -11.06
CA LYS A 9 6.25 -15.69 -10.14
C LYS A 9 4.75 -15.56 -9.94
N SER A 10 4.15 -16.65 -9.45
CA SER A 10 2.75 -16.63 -9.02
C SER A 10 2.50 -17.61 -7.89
N PHE A 11 1.39 -17.43 -7.20
CA PHE A 11 0.87 -18.40 -6.24
C PHE A 11 -0.66 -18.36 -6.18
N GLU A 12 -1.26 -19.45 -5.73
CA GLU A 12 -2.72 -19.56 -5.53
C GLU A 12 -3.09 -19.25 -4.07
N ILE A 13 -4.13 -18.44 -3.88
CA ILE A 13 -4.71 -18.16 -2.56
C ILE A 13 -6.22 -17.97 -2.72
N ASN A 14 -7.04 -18.60 -1.88
CA ASN A 14 -8.50 -18.44 -1.90
C ASN A 14 -9.16 -18.60 -3.29
N GLY A 15 -8.61 -19.45 -4.15
CA GLY A 15 -9.12 -19.71 -5.50
C GLY A 15 -8.82 -18.62 -6.54
N ARG A 16 -7.90 -17.69 -6.24
CA ARG A 16 -7.36 -16.69 -7.18
C ARG A 16 -5.84 -16.84 -7.30
N THR A 17 -5.33 -16.52 -8.49
CA THR A 17 -3.88 -16.45 -8.80
C THR A 17 -3.34 -15.05 -8.48
N VAL A 18 -2.28 -14.97 -7.70
CA VAL A 18 -1.47 -13.75 -7.52
C VAL A 18 -0.28 -13.82 -8.44
N GLU A 19 -0.13 -12.82 -9.30
CA GLU A 19 1.06 -12.65 -10.13
C GLU A 19 1.96 -11.56 -9.55
N TYR A 20 3.26 -11.85 -9.46
CA TYR A 20 4.23 -10.89 -8.96
C TYR A 20 5.58 -11.03 -9.66
N LYS A 21 6.39 -9.98 -9.57
CA LYS A 21 7.72 -9.95 -10.13
C LYS A 21 8.75 -9.68 -9.05
N THR A 22 9.85 -10.42 -9.06
CA THR A 22 10.97 -10.20 -8.16
C THR A 22 12.21 -9.80 -8.94
N LYS A 23 13.03 -8.93 -8.36
CA LYS A 23 14.33 -8.57 -8.91
C LYS A 23 15.30 -8.36 -7.76
N ILE A 24 16.48 -8.96 -7.87
CA ILE A 24 17.59 -8.67 -6.96
C ILE A 24 18.21 -7.36 -7.44
N VAL A 25 18.29 -6.39 -6.54
CA VAL A 25 18.90 -5.08 -6.78
C VAL A 25 20.09 -4.90 -5.85
N ASP A 26 21.03 -4.06 -6.27
CA ASP A 26 22.14 -3.69 -5.40
C ASP A 26 21.60 -2.99 -4.14
N LYS A 27 22.24 -3.25 -3.00
CA LYS A 27 21.85 -2.64 -1.74
C LYS A 27 22.10 -1.13 -1.81
N ILE A 28 21.04 -0.35 -1.68
CA ILE A 28 21.11 1.10 -1.46
C ILE A 28 21.19 1.34 0.06
N GLU A 29 22.03 2.28 0.49
CA GLU A 29 22.04 2.71 1.89
C GLU A 29 20.77 3.51 2.18
N GLN A 30 20.03 3.09 3.20
CA GLN A 30 18.76 3.71 3.61
C GLN A 30 18.83 4.02 5.09
N ASP A 31 18.49 5.25 5.46
CA ASP A 31 18.28 5.64 6.84
C ASP A 31 16.80 5.49 7.19
N VAL A 32 16.51 4.57 8.10
CA VAL A 32 15.15 4.29 8.58
C VAL A 32 14.95 5.05 9.89
N VAL A 33 14.13 6.09 9.86
CA VAL A 33 13.87 6.95 11.01
C VAL A 33 12.41 6.87 11.44
N ASN A 34 12.18 7.02 12.74
CA ASN A 34 10.82 7.11 13.28
C ASN A 34 10.10 8.35 12.72
N LEU A 35 8.77 8.27 12.65
CA LEU A 35 7.93 9.41 12.30
C LEU A 35 8.16 10.58 13.27
N SER A 36 8.38 11.78 12.72
CA SER A 36 8.27 13.01 13.50
C SER A 36 6.80 13.28 13.87
N ASP A 37 6.55 14.23 14.77
CA ASP A 37 5.16 14.56 15.13
C ASP A 37 4.36 15.12 13.95
N LYS A 38 5.00 15.90 13.07
CA LYS A 38 4.38 16.37 11.82
C LYS A 38 4.01 15.22 10.87
N ASP A 39 4.84 14.17 10.82
CA ASP A 39 4.56 13.00 9.98
C ASP A 39 3.38 12.19 10.54
N LYS A 40 3.32 12.04 11.87
CA LYS A 40 2.18 11.40 12.53
C LYS A 40 0.90 12.18 12.31
N GLU A 41 0.96 13.51 12.43
CA GLU A 41 -0.16 14.41 12.13
C GLU A 41 -0.62 14.22 10.68
N PHE A 42 0.29 14.25 9.71
CA PHE A 42 -0.03 14.01 8.31
C PHE A 42 -0.74 12.67 8.10
N VAL A 43 -0.19 11.56 8.60
CA VAL A 43 -0.82 10.24 8.49
C VAL A 43 -2.20 10.24 9.15
N ALA A 44 -2.36 10.90 10.30
CA ALA A 44 -3.65 10.99 10.98
C ALA A 44 -4.69 11.79 10.16
N TYR A 45 -4.30 12.90 9.54
CA TYR A 45 -5.19 13.65 8.63
C TYR A 45 -5.62 12.80 7.44
N CYS A 46 -4.68 12.12 6.79
CA CYS A 46 -4.99 11.23 5.66
C CYS A 46 -5.92 10.08 6.06
N LEU A 47 -5.81 9.56 7.29
CA LEU A 47 -6.72 8.53 7.79
C LEU A 47 -8.15 9.04 7.96
N VAL A 48 -8.35 10.30 8.34
CA VAL A 48 -9.69 10.91 8.40
C VAL A 48 -10.31 10.96 7.01
N ASP A 49 -9.54 11.39 6.01
CA ASP A 49 -10.01 11.43 4.61
C ASP A 49 -10.32 10.03 4.09
N ALA A 50 -9.49 9.05 4.44
CA ALA A 50 -9.73 7.65 4.09
C ALA A 50 -11.03 7.11 4.68
N GLU A 51 -11.36 7.47 5.92
CA GLU A 51 -12.62 7.08 6.55
C GLU A 51 -13.83 7.68 5.82
N ILE A 52 -13.72 8.92 5.34
CA ILE A 52 -14.76 9.55 4.52
C ILE A 52 -14.96 8.79 3.21
N LEU A 53 -13.87 8.44 2.52
CA LEU A 53 -13.92 7.69 1.26
C LEU A 53 -14.49 6.28 1.45
N LEU A 54 -14.08 5.56 2.49
CA LEU A 54 -14.61 4.23 2.81
C LEU A 54 -16.13 4.26 3.05
N LYS A 55 -16.63 5.29 3.75
CA LYS A 55 -18.06 5.48 3.99
C LYS A 55 -18.87 5.76 2.71
N GLN A 56 -18.23 6.16 1.62
CA GLN A 56 -18.90 6.29 0.32
C GLN A 56 -19.20 4.94 -0.32
N LEU A 57 -18.40 3.90 -0.04
CA LEU A 57 -18.68 2.53 -0.48
C LEU A 57 -19.87 1.94 0.26
N ASP A 58 -19.82 2.03 1.59
CA ASP A 58 -20.87 1.57 2.47
C ASP A 58 -20.76 2.34 3.80
N LYS A 59 -21.89 2.84 4.30
CA LYS A 59 -21.95 3.67 5.52
C LYS A 59 -21.45 2.95 6.77
N VAL A 60 -21.40 1.62 6.76
CA VAL A 60 -20.87 0.83 7.88
C VAL A 60 -19.37 0.58 7.80
N LYS A 61 -18.71 0.93 6.68
CA LYS A 61 -17.27 0.80 6.53
C LYS A 61 -16.56 1.95 7.23
N ASP A 62 -15.53 1.63 7.99
CA ASP A 62 -14.62 2.56 8.64
C ASP A 62 -13.23 1.93 8.79
N LEU A 63 -12.29 2.65 9.43
CA LEU A 63 -10.92 2.17 9.65
C LEU A 63 -10.84 0.92 10.55
N SER A 64 -11.91 0.56 11.27
CA SER A 64 -11.95 -0.66 12.07
C SER A 64 -12.37 -1.88 11.26
N ALA A 65 -13.15 -1.68 10.19
CA ALA A 65 -13.89 -2.73 9.47
C ALA A 65 -13.77 -2.65 7.93
N TYR A 66 -12.56 -2.46 7.40
CA TYR A 66 -12.25 -2.48 5.97
C TYR A 66 -11.15 -3.50 5.62
N SER A 67 -11.01 -3.78 4.33
CA SER A 67 -10.04 -4.69 3.73
C SER A 67 -9.25 -4.00 2.61
N ALA A 68 -8.15 -4.61 2.15
CA ALA A 68 -7.43 -4.11 0.98
C ALA A 68 -8.30 -4.14 -0.28
N THR A 69 -9.21 -5.12 -0.39
CA THR A 69 -10.21 -5.17 -1.47
C THR A 69 -11.14 -3.94 -1.47
N ASP A 70 -11.54 -3.42 -0.29
CA ASP A 70 -12.32 -2.18 -0.23
C ASP A 70 -11.54 -0.98 -0.79
N LEU A 71 -10.23 -0.92 -0.55
CA LEU A 71 -9.36 0.11 -1.12
C LEU A 71 -9.19 -0.07 -2.64
N ASP A 72 -9.05 -1.31 -3.12
CA ASP A 72 -9.00 -1.61 -4.55
C ASP A 72 -10.30 -1.22 -5.27
N ILE A 73 -11.46 -1.39 -4.61
CA ILE A 73 -12.75 -0.93 -5.15
C ILE A 73 -12.78 0.60 -5.27
N LEU A 74 -12.23 1.34 -4.30
CA LEU A 74 -12.10 2.80 -4.41
C LEU A 74 -11.20 3.19 -5.59
N ILE A 75 -10.07 2.50 -5.79
CA ILE A 75 -9.18 2.72 -6.94
C ILE A 75 -9.91 2.44 -8.24
N TYR A 76 -10.66 1.33 -8.33
CA TYR A 76 -11.49 1.03 -9.49
C TYR A 76 -12.47 2.18 -9.79
N TYR A 77 -13.19 2.68 -8.78
CA TYR A 77 -14.09 3.81 -9.00
C TYR A 77 -13.36 5.10 -9.33
N TRP A 78 -12.16 5.32 -8.82
CA TRP A 78 -11.35 6.48 -9.19
C TRP A 78 -11.05 6.48 -10.69
N LEU A 79 -10.61 5.33 -11.20
CA LEU A 79 -10.23 5.13 -12.60
C LEU A 79 -11.43 5.17 -13.56
N HIS A 80 -12.55 4.54 -13.18
CA HIS A 80 -13.68 4.33 -14.09
C HIS A 80 -14.87 5.23 -13.83
N ASN A 81 -14.91 5.90 -12.68
CA ASN A 81 -16.01 6.74 -12.24
C ASN A 81 -15.53 7.94 -11.41
N ARG A 82 -14.55 8.68 -11.97
CA ARG A 82 -13.98 9.89 -11.36
C ARG A 82 -15.03 10.90 -10.86
N SER A 83 -16.23 10.88 -11.43
CA SER A 83 -17.37 11.72 -11.04
C SER A 83 -17.87 11.53 -9.60
N TRP A 84 -17.54 10.41 -8.95
CA TRP A 84 -17.81 10.19 -7.52
C TRP A 84 -16.89 11.02 -6.62
N PHE A 85 -15.72 11.41 -7.13
CA PHE A 85 -14.66 12.06 -6.36
C PHE A 85 -14.45 13.53 -6.79
N LYS A 86 -15.49 14.20 -7.31
CA LYS A 86 -15.40 15.56 -7.92
C LYS A 86 -14.72 16.64 -7.06
N LEU A 87 -14.71 16.47 -5.74
CA LEU A 87 -14.14 17.43 -4.78
C LEU A 87 -12.85 16.92 -4.13
N VAL A 88 -12.31 15.81 -4.61
CA VAL A 88 -11.11 15.16 -4.07
C VAL A 88 -10.05 15.24 -5.16
N GLU A 89 -8.92 15.86 -4.84
CA GLU A 89 -7.76 15.90 -5.73
C GLU A 89 -7.02 14.57 -5.73
N GLU A 90 -6.21 14.32 -6.75
CA GLU A 90 -5.50 13.03 -6.89
C GLU A 90 -4.54 12.74 -5.74
N ASP A 91 -3.75 13.74 -5.36
CA ASP A 91 -2.83 13.61 -4.23
C ASP A 91 -3.58 13.33 -2.91
N GLU A 92 -4.74 13.96 -2.70
CA GLU A 92 -5.57 13.72 -1.52
C GLU A 92 -6.10 12.28 -1.51
N PHE A 93 -6.57 11.79 -2.66
CA PHE A 93 -7.04 10.41 -2.81
C PHE A 93 -5.92 9.40 -2.55
N ILE A 94 -4.76 9.59 -3.19
CA ILE A 94 -3.59 8.73 -3.02
C ILE A 94 -3.11 8.74 -1.58
N ASN A 95 -3.04 9.91 -0.94
CA ASN A 95 -2.60 10.03 0.43
C ASN A 95 -3.56 9.36 1.41
N ALA A 96 -4.87 9.54 1.21
CA ALA A 96 -5.89 8.88 2.02
C ALA A 96 -5.80 7.35 1.90
N LEU A 97 -5.80 6.81 0.69
CA LEU A 97 -5.72 5.36 0.46
C LEU A 97 -4.37 4.80 0.90
N GLY A 98 -3.27 5.53 0.71
CA GLY A 98 -1.92 5.14 1.15
C GLY A 98 -1.82 5.05 2.67
N ALA A 99 -2.36 6.04 3.38
CA ALA A 99 -2.41 6.03 4.84
C ALA A 99 -3.28 4.87 5.37
N ALA A 100 -4.45 4.63 4.77
CA ALA A 100 -5.28 3.48 5.10
C ALA A 100 -4.54 2.17 4.82
N PHE A 101 -3.98 1.99 3.64
CA PHE A 101 -3.27 0.75 3.32
C PHE A 101 -2.11 0.49 4.29
N GLY A 102 -1.33 1.50 4.67
CA GLY A 102 -0.30 1.35 5.69
C GLY A 102 -0.84 1.06 7.10
N TYR A 103 -1.98 1.65 7.47
CA TYR A 103 -2.69 1.28 8.71
C TYR A 103 -3.11 -0.20 8.70
N LEU A 104 -3.62 -0.69 7.57
CA LEU A 104 -3.96 -2.09 7.39
C LEU A 104 -2.72 -3.00 7.49
N MET A 105 -1.60 -2.62 6.87
CA MET A 105 -0.33 -3.36 6.97
C MET A 105 0.16 -3.45 8.42
N ASN A 106 0.07 -2.34 9.19
CA ASN A 106 0.45 -2.36 10.60
C ASN A 106 -0.42 -3.32 11.42
N LYS A 107 -1.73 -3.35 11.14
CA LYS A 107 -2.69 -4.23 11.82
C LYS A 107 -2.52 -5.71 11.44
N GLU A 108 -2.40 -6.01 10.15
CA GLU A 108 -2.47 -7.36 9.60
C GLU A 108 -1.10 -8.04 9.46
N CYS A 109 -0.02 -7.26 9.40
CA CYS A 109 1.35 -7.74 9.16
C CYS A 109 2.34 -7.26 10.23
N HIS A 110 1.86 -6.66 11.32
CA HIS A 110 2.65 -6.20 12.47
C HIS A 110 3.80 -5.25 12.10
N THR A 111 3.61 -4.44 11.06
CA THR A 111 4.56 -3.39 10.68
C THR A 111 4.38 -2.13 11.54
N VAL A 112 5.37 -1.24 11.47
CA VAL A 112 5.34 0.09 12.06
C VAL A 112 5.67 1.15 11.02
N TRP A 113 4.99 2.30 11.11
CA TRP A 113 5.30 3.44 10.26
C TRP A 113 6.70 3.98 10.56
N SER A 114 7.45 4.26 9.50
CA SER A 114 8.75 4.89 9.52
C SER A 114 8.93 5.73 8.26
N ILE A 115 10.01 6.49 8.22
CA ILE A 115 10.48 7.20 7.03
C ILE A 115 11.76 6.53 6.56
N ILE A 116 11.86 6.27 5.26
CA ILE A 116 13.11 5.96 4.60
C ILE A 116 13.65 7.23 3.96
N ASN A 117 14.90 7.55 4.24
CA ASN A 117 15.68 8.52 3.49
C ASN A 117 16.79 7.79 2.74
N ASP A 118 16.84 7.98 1.43
CA ASP A 118 17.91 7.47 0.57
C ASP A 118 18.29 8.49 -0.52
N GLU A 119 19.12 8.07 -1.47
CA GLU A 119 19.59 8.94 -2.55
C GLU A 119 18.46 9.46 -3.47
N TYR A 120 17.29 8.82 -3.47
CA TYR A 120 16.12 9.20 -4.26
C TYR A 120 15.13 10.09 -3.50
N GLY A 121 15.31 10.24 -2.20
CA GLY A 121 14.55 11.17 -1.37
C GLY A 121 13.98 10.54 -0.11
N ARG A 122 12.80 11.01 0.26
CA ARG A 122 12.10 10.69 1.51
C ARG A 122 10.77 10.03 1.21
N ASP A 123 10.53 8.83 1.74
CA ASP A 123 9.25 8.12 1.56
C ASP A 123 8.72 7.56 2.89
N PHE A 124 7.40 7.51 3.01
CA PHE A 124 6.70 6.86 4.11
C PHE A 124 6.65 5.35 3.88
N THR A 125 7.09 4.60 4.88
CA THR A 125 7.18 3.15 4.79
C THR A 125 6.57 2.47 6.02
N CYS A 126 6.08 1.25 5.82
CA CYS A 126 5.73 0.33 6.90
C CYS A 126 6.81 -0.74 6.96
N VAL A 127 7.50 -0.84 8.10
CA VAL A 127 8.64 -1.74 8.30
C VAL A 127 8.28 -2.82 9.32
N SER A 128 8.73 -4.04 9.06
CA SER A 128 8.78 -5.13 10.03
C SER A 128 10.24 -5.52 10.24
N GLU A 129 10.62 -5.78 11.50
CA GLU A 129 11.96 -6.29 11.84
C GLU A 129 12.01 -7.83 11.88
N VAL A 130 10.88 -8.49 12.13
CA VAL A 130 10.83 -9.96 12.28
C VAL A 130 9.57 -10.53 11.62
N PRO A 131 9.68 -11.13 10.42
CA PRO A 131 10.84 -11.08 9.52
C PRO A 131 11.06 -9.68 8.94
N LYS A 132 12.28 -9.43 8.44
CA LYS A 132 12.67 -8.11 7.95
C LYS A 132 12.12 -7.82 6.57
N PHE A 133 11.19 -6.86 6.48
CA PHE A 133 10.71 -6.34 5.21
C PHE A 133 10.18 -4.91 5.35
N GLN A 134 10.02 -4.25 4.21
CA GLN A 134 9.44 -2.92 4.11
C GLN A 134 8.45 -2.86 2.95
N THR A 135 7.39 -2.08 3.13
CA THR A 135 6.42 -1.75 2.09
C THR A 135 6.22 -0.24 2.03
N PHE A 136 5.78 0.27 0.89
CA PHE A 136 5.63 1.71 0.63
C PHE A 136 4.18 2.02 0.26
N PRO A 137 3.28 2.20 1.25
CA PRO A 137 1.85 2.25 1.01
C PRO A 137 1.41 3.35 0.04
N PHE A 138 1.94 4.56 0.19
CA PHE A 138 1.65 5.70 -0.69
C PHE A 138 2.11 5.42 -2.12
N SER A 139 3.36 4.99 -2.29
CA SER A 139 3.92 4.61 -3.59
C SER A 139 3.17 3.46 -4.26
N SER A 140 2.67 2.48 -3.50
CA SER A 140 1.85 1.39 -4.03
C SER A 140 0.52 1.90 -4.57
N VAL A 141 -0.16 2.79 -3.84
CA VAL A 141 -1.43 3.40 -4.29
C VAL A 141 -1.20 4.30 -5.49
N TRP A 142 -0.17 5.15 -5.46
CA TRP A 142 0.17 6.01 -6.59
C TRP A 142 0.39 5.18 -7.87
N LYS A 143 1.15 4.08 -7.80
CA LYS A 143 1.33 3.17 -8.96
C LYS A 143 0.03 2.49 -9.38
N ALA A 144 -0.84 2.14 -8.44
CA ALA A 144 -2.13 1.55 -8.77
C ALA A 144 -3.03 2.53 -9.53
N VAL A 145 -3.02 3.80 -9.15
CA VAL A 145 -3.74 4.88 -9.84
C VAL A 145 -3.10 5.20 -11.19
N GLU A 146 -1.80 5.50 -11.21
CA GLU A 146 -1.07 5.95 -12.41
C GLU A 146 -1.03 4.87 -13.50
N GLU A 147 -0.83 3.61 -13.11
CA GLU A 147 -0.67 2.50 -14.05
C GLU A 147 -1.93 1.64 -14.20
N GLY A 148 -3.04 2.01 -13.54
CA GLY A 148 -4.31 1.26 -13.60
C GLY A 148 -4.24 -0.16 -13.05
N ARG A 149 -3.45 -0.40 -11.98
CA ARG A 149 -3.27 -1.74 -11.38
C ARG A 149 -4.38 -2.05 -10.38
N GLU A 150 -5.57 -2.33 -10.90
CA GLU A 150 -6.73 -2.76 -10.12
C GLU A 150 -6.44 -4.06 -9.34
N GLY A 151 -6.91 -4.15 -8.09
CA GLY A 151 -6.71 -5.34 -7.23
C GLY A 151 -5.31 -5.48 -6.63
N SER A 152 -4.39 -4.56 -6.96
CA SER A 152 -2.98 -4.69 -6.59
C SER A 152 -2.73 -4.56 -5.08
N LEU A 153 -3.57 -3.84 -4.32
CA LEU A 153 -3.36 -3.70 -2.88
C LEU A 153 -3.64 -5.01 -2.15
N GLN A 154 -4.71 -5.71 -2.53
CA GLN A 154 -5.01 -7.03 -2.00
C GLN A 154 -3.91 -8.05 -2.38
N ASP A 155 -3.38 -7.98 -3.60
CA ASP A 155 -2.27 -8.85 -4.02
C ASP A 155 -0.97 -8.58 -3.25
N ILE A 156 -0.65 -7.31 -2.98
CA ILE A 156 0.49 -6.95 -2.13
C ILE A 156 0.30 -7.51 -0.72
N LEU A 157 -0.89 -7.34 -0.12
CA LEU A 157 -1.18 -7.85 1.22
C LEU A 157 -1.04 -9.38 1.28
N ASP A 158 -1.57 -10.09 0.28
CA ASP A 158 -1.51 -11.55 0.22
C ASP A 158 -0.07 -12.04 0.01
N LEU A 159 0.72 -11.35 -0.82
CA LEU A 159 2.14 -11.65 -1.02
C LEU A 159 2.93 -11.50 0.30
N VAL A 160 2.70 -10.41 1.04
CA VAL A 160 3.36 -10.19 2.32
C VAL A 160 2.94 -11.26 3.32
N LYS A 161 1.64 -11.55 3.45
CA LYS A 161 1.14 -12.62 4.34
C LYS A 161 1.72 -13.99 3.98
N LYS A 162 1.84 -14.30 2.70
CA LYS A 162 2.49 -15.53 2.24
C LYS A 162 3.95 -15.59 2.72
N HIS A 163 4.73 -14.53 2.54
CA HIS A 163 6.12 -14.50 2.99
C HIS A 163 6.28 -14.60 4.51
N LEU A 164 5.38 -13.96 5.27
CA LEU A 164 5.31 -14.10 6.72
C LEU A 164 5.07 -15.55 7.14
N ASN A 165 4.18 -16.27 6.46
CA ASN A 165 3.85 -17.66 6.77
C ASN A 165 4.93 -18.66 6.33
N ASP A 166 5.58 -18.39 5.19
CA ASP A 166 6.61 -19.28 4.63
C ASP A 166 7.99 -19.11 5.29
N ASN A 167 8.18 -18.11 6.15
CA ASN A 167 9.49 -17.67 6.67
C ASN A 167 10.54 -17.44 5.56
N SER A 168 10.11 -17.07 4.36
CA SER A 168 10.98 -16.91 3.19
C SER A 168 11.28 -15.42 2.95
N PHE A 169 12.52 -14.99 3.16
CA PHE A 169 13.09 -13.74 2.68
C PHE A 169 14.48 -13.99 2.11
#